data_AF-A0A7Y4V8R2-F1
#
_entry.id   AF-A0A7Y4V8R2-F1
#
_cell.length_a   1.000
_cell.length_b   1.000
_cell.length_c   1.000
_cell.angle_alpha   90.00
_cell.angle_beta   90.00
_cell.angle_gamma   90.00
#
_symmetry.space_group_name_H-M   'P 1'
#
loop_
_entity.id
_entity.type
_entity.pdbx_description
1 polymer ?
#
loop_
_entity_poly.entity_id
_entity_poly.type
_entity_poly.pdbx_seq_one_letter_code
_entity_poly.pdbx_strand_id
1 'polypeptide(L)'
;QKIHTNPFFAIPQRLWERIAELSEIDKMKLWGDASNKDVNKLIEFLVRCPFHIKGKTTFKEEFVTCGGVNLDEIELESMQSKKMPGLYFAGEVLNLDGETGGFNFQAAWTTSYIAALSIANG
;
A
#
# COMPACT_ATOMS: atom_id res chain seq x y z
N GLN A 1 4.74 -27.71 -27.05
CA GLN A 1 5.58 -26.79 -26.23
C GLN A 1 5.24 -27.00 -24.76
N LYS A 2 6.24 -27.05 -23.87
CA LYS A 2 6.03 -27.21 -22.42
C LYS A 2 5.42 -25.95 -21.83
N ILE A 3 4.45 -26.09 -20.93
CA ILE A 3 3.79 -24.94 -20.32
C ILE A 3 4.81 -24.08 -19.58
N HIS A 4 5.63 -24.66 -18.69
CA HIS A 4 6.59 -23.94 -17.83
C HIS A 4 7.65 -23.11 -18.57
N THR A 5 8.06 -23.50 -19.78
CA THR A 5 9.17 -22.82 -20.50
C THR A 5 8.70 -22.00 -21.70
N ASN A 6 7.40 -21.86 -21.89
CA ASN A 6 6.82 -21.13 -23.02
C ASN A 6 5.76 -20.16 -22.48
N PRO A 7 6.20 -19.01 -21.93
CA PRO A 7 5.31 -18.02 -21.34
C PRO A 7 4.48 -17.30 -22.41
N PHE A 8 3.26 -16.95 -22.05
CA PHE A 8 2.42 -16.01 -22.82
C PHE A 8 2.55 -14.57 -22.29
N PHE A 9 2.04 -13.62 -23.06
CA PHE A 9 1.84 -12.20 -22.66
C PHE A 9 3.11 -11.44 -22.23
N ALA A 10 4.28 -11.86 -22.73
CA ALA A 10 5.57 -11.28 -22.35
C ALA A 10 5.84 -11.30 -20.83
N ILE A 11 5.24 -12.27 -20.11
CA ILE A 11 5.50 -12.46 -18.69
C ILE A 11 6.95 -12.95 -18.50
N PRO A 12 7.72 -12.36 -17.56
CA PRO A 12 9.07 -12.82 -17.27
C PRO A 12 9.13 -14.32 -16.94
N GLN A 13 10.09 -15.03 -17.54
CA GLN A 13 10.21 -16.49 -17.45
C GLN A 13 10.13 -17.03 -16.01
N ARG A 14 10.85 -16.40 -15.08
CA ARG A 14 10.87 -16.80 -13.66
C ARG A 14 9.51 -16.65 -12.97
N LEU A 15 8.75 -15.60 -13.31
CA LEU A 15 7.41 -15.37 -12.77
C LEU A 15 6.44 -16.40 -13.35
N TRP A 16 6.53 -16.65 -14.64
CA TRP A 16 5.70 -17.65 -15.33
C TRP A 16 5.88 -19.06 -14.75
N GLU A 17 7.13 -19.51 -14.59
CA GLU A 17 7.44 -20.79 -13.94
C GLU A 17 6.79 -20.88 -12.55
N ARG A 18 6.90 -19.80 -11.76
CA ARG A 18 6.31 -19.77 -10.43
C ARG A 18 4.78 -19.88 -10.46
N ILE A 19 4.13 -19.18 -11.38
CA ILE A 19 2.68 -19.23 -11.58
C ILE A 19 2.24 -20.64 -12.02
N ALA A 20 2.98 -21.28 -12.93
CA ALA A 20 2.70 -22.64 -13.38
C ALA A 20 2.88 -23.66 -12.23
N GLU A 21 3.90 -23.50 -11.39
CA GLU A 21 4.09 -24.31 -10.18
C GLU A 21 2.94 -24.12 -9.18
N LEU A 22 2.53 -22.87 -8.90
CA LEU A 22 1.40 -22.57 -8.01
C LEU A 22 0.07 -23.12 -8.54
N SER A 23 -0.06 -23.21 -9.87
CA SER A 23 -1.21 -23.82 -10.55
C SER A 23 -1.18 -25.35 -10.57
N GLU A 24 -0.19 -25.97 -9.92
CA GLU A 24 0.01 -27.43 -9.86
C GLU A 24 0.20 -28.08 -11.24
N ILE A 25 0.75 -27.34 -12.20
CA ILE A 25 1.02 -27.85 -13.54
C ILE A 25 2.36 -28.62 -13.50
N ASP A 26 2.36 -29.86 -13.99
CA ASP A 26 3.57 -30.66 -14.11
C ASP A 26 4.61 -29.99 -15.03
N LYS A 27 5.91 -30.09 -14.69
CA LYS A 27 7.01 -29.42 -15.42
C LYS A 27 7.15 -29.90 -16.87
N MET A 28 6.72 -31.13 -17.16
CA MET A 28 6.77 -31.74 -18.48
C MET A 28 5.45 -31.59 -19.24
N LYS A 29 4.39 -31.08 -18.60
CA LYS A 29 3.07 -30.85 -19.21
C LYS A 29 3.21 -29.99 -20.47
N LEU A 30 2.70 -30.50 -21.58
CA LEU A 30 2.63 -29.78 -22.85
C LEU A 30 1.30 -29.04 -22.96
N TRP A 31 1.30 -27.92 -23.68
CA TRP A 31 0.08 -27.15 -23.96
C TRP A 31 -1.01 -27.97 -24.65
N GLY A 32 -0.63 -28.88 -25.56
CA GLY A 32 -1.59 -29.74 -26.27
C GLY A 32 -2.33 -30.74 -25.37
N ASP A 33 -1.76 -31.05 -24.20
CA ASP A 33 -2.32 -32.02 -23.25
C ASP A 33 -2.99 -31.33 -22.04
N ALA A 34 -3.05 -30.00 -22.04
CA ALA A 34 -3.62 -29.21 -20.95
C ALA A 34 -5.13 -29.44 -20.88
N SER A 35 -5.61 -29.88 -19.73
CA SER A 35 -7.05 -29.99 -19.49
C SER A 35 -7.66 -28.61 -19.20
N ASN A 36 -8.99 -28.49 -19.35
CA ASN A 36 -9.70 -27.29 -18.92
C ASN A 36 -9.45 -26.95 -17.44
N LYS A 37 -9.23 -27.97 -16.60
CA LYS A 37 -8.89 -27.79 -15.19
C LYS A 37 -7.52 -27.13 -15.02
N ASP A 38 -6.53 -27.55 -15.80
CA ASP A 38 -5.17 -26.98 -15.79
C ASP A 38 -5.21 -25.51 -16.22
N VAL A 39 -5.94 -25.22 -17.31
CA VAL A 39 -6.09 -23.85 -17.84
C VAL A 39 -6.82 -22.94 -16.85
N ASN A 40 -7.92 -23.42 -16.25
CA ASN A 40 -8.66 -22.62 -15.26
C ASN A 40 -7.83 -22.28 -14.02
N LYS A 41 -7.03 -23.23 -13.52
CA LYS A 41 -6.09 -22.96 -12.41
C LYS A 41 -5.03 -21.94 -12.81
N LEU A 42 -4.49 -22.04 -14.01
CA LEU A 42 -3.50 -21.10 -14.51
C LEU A 42 -4.07 -19.68 -14.62
N ILE A 43 -5.30 -19.55 -15.11
CA ILE A 43 -6.01 -18.25 -15.18
C ILE A 43 -6.23 -17.68 -13.78
N GLU A 44 -6.63 -18.49 -12.81
CA GLU A 44 -6.83 -18.04 -11.41
C GLU A 44 -5.55 -17.39 -10.86
N PHE A 45 -4.39 -18.01 -11.05
CA PHE A 45 -3.12 -17.43 -10.58
C PHE A 45 -2.62 -16.27 -11.44
N LEU A 46 -2.92 -16.24 -12.74
CA LEU A 46 -2.55 -15.12 -13.62
C LEU A 46 -3.35 -13.84 -13.32
N VAL A 47 -4.63 -13.99 -12.99
CA VAL A 47 -5.56 -12.85 -12.86
C VAL A 47 -5.79 -12.47 -11.40
N ARG A 48 -6.02 -13.46 -10.53
CA ARG A 48 -6.38 -13.22 -9.13
C ARG A 48 -5.19 -13.35 -8.18
N CYS A 49 -4.20 -14.16 -8.54
CA CYS A 49 -2.93 -14.37 -7.81
C CYS A 49 -3.09 -14.31 -6.27
N PRO A 50 -3.87 -15.23 -5.68
CA PRO A 50 -4.22 -15.15 -4.26
C PRO A 50 -2.98 -15.41 -3.38
N PHE A 51 -2.67 -14.48 -2.49
CA PHE A 51 -1.59 -14.61 -1.50
C PHE A 51 -2.16 -14.69 -0.09
N HIS A 52 -1.65 -15.64 0.70
CA HIS A 52 -1.95 -15.71 2.12
C HIS A 52 -0.96 -14.85 2.91
N ILE A 53 -1.47 -13.77 3.51
CA ILE A 53 -0.65 -12.81 4.27
C ILE A 53 -0.48 -13.32 5.70
N LYS A 54 0.77 -13.64 6.10
CA LYS A 54 1.12 -14.12 7.46
C LYS A 54 1.59 -12.99 8.38
N GLY A 55 0.88 -11.86 8.35
CA GLY A 55 1.19 -10.67 9.14
C GLY A 55 2.14 -9.68 8.47
N LYS A 56 2.48 -8.61 9.21
CA LYS A 56 3.39 -7.54 8.77
C LYS A 56 4.83 -7.83 9.18
N THR A 57 5.79 -7.41 8.36
CA THR A 57 7.22 -7.49 8.68
C THR A 57 7.57 -6.58 9.86
N THR A 58 8.54 -6.99 10.68
CA THR A 58 9.09 -6.20 11.79
C THR A 58 10.23 -5.26 11.38
N PHE A 59 10.68 -5.31 10.12
CA PHE A 59 11.64 -4.35 9.57
C PHE A 59 10.93 -3.01 9.34
N LYS A 60 11.08 -2.12 10.33
CA LYS A 60 10.53 -0.77 10.44
C LYS A 60 11.17 0.20 9.44
N GLU A 61 10.85 0.06 8.16
CA GLU A 61 10.91 1.19 7.22
C GLU A 61 9.47 1.66 6.95
N GLU A 62 8.70 1.89 8.01
CA GLU A 62 7.40 2.55 7.89
C GLU A 62 7.69 4.03 7.58
N PHE A 63 7.31 4.48 6.37
CA PHE A 63 7.58 5.83 5.88
C PHE A 63 6.68 6.90 6.51
N VAL A 64 5.55 6.49 7.08
CA VAL A 64 4.52 7.34 7.68
C VAL A 64 3.88 6.58 8.84
N THR A 65 3.50 7.29 9.89
CA THR A 65 2.74 6.76 11.03
C THR A 65 1.24 6.97 10.83
N CYS A 66 0.44 5.90 10.82
CA CYS A 66 -1.02 6.04 10.95
C CYS A 66 -1.39 6.23 12.42
N GLY A 67 -2.26 7.21 12.71
CA GLY A 67 -2.61 7.61 14.07
C GLY A 67 -2.03 8.97 14.44
N GLY A 68 -2.25 9.41 15.68
CA GLY A 68 -1.76 10.69 16.18
C GLY A 68 -2.78 11.39 17.07
N VAL A 69 -2.63 12.71 17.22
CA VAL A 69 -3.58 13.55 17.94
C VAL A 69 -4.90 13.62 17.17
N ASN A 70 -6.02 13.32 17.83
CA ASN A 70 -7.33 13.35 17.19
C ASN A 70 -7.67 14.78 16.73
N LEU A 71 -8.06 14.93 15.47
CA LEU A 71 -8.45 16.20 14.85
C LEU A 71 -9.66 16.84 15.53
N ASP A 72 -10.55 16.05 16.16
CA ASP A 72 -11.67 16.59 16.92
C ASP A 72 -11.21 17.49 18.08
N GLU A 73 -10.00 17.27 18.59
CA GLU A 73 -9.39 18.02 19.69
C GLU A 73 -8.62 19.26 19.24
N ILE A 74 -8.60 19.53 17.93
CA ILE A 74 -7.88 20.62 17.29
C ILE A 74 -8.88 21.57 16.64
N GLU A 75 -8.67 22.87 16.83
CA GLU A 75 -9.39 23.89 16.06
C GLU A 75 -8.70 24.06 14.70
N LEU A 76 -9.36 23.71 13.60
CA LEU A 76 -8.69 23.52 12.31
C LEU A 76 -8.26 24.84 11.66
N GLU A 77 -8.94 25.94 11.97
CA GLU A 77 -8.63 27.28 11.48
C GLU A 77 -7.39 27.89 12.15
N SER A 78 -7.01 27.39 13.33
CA SER A 78 -5.86 27.90 14.10
C SER A 78 -4.78 26.85 14.35
N MET A 79 -5.12 25.57 14.19
CA MET A 79 -4.35 24.41 14.62
C MET A 79 -4.06 24.37 16.13
N GLN A 80 -4.79 25.14 16.93
CA GLN A 80 -4.66 25.17 18.39
C GLN A 80 -5.42 24.00 19.03
N SER A 81 -4.91 23.49 20.15
CA SER A 81 -5.64 22.53 20.97
C SER A 81 -6.90 23.16 21.57
N LYS A 82 -8.04 22.49 21.39
CA LYS A 82 -9.31 22.85 22.07
C LYS A 82 -9.25 22.59 23.58
N LYS A 83 -8.31 21.78 24.04
CA LYS A 83 -8.15 21.40 25.46
C LYS A 83 -7.14 22.28 26.21
N MET A 84 -6.18 22.87 25.50
CA MET A 84 -5.11 23.65 26.12
C MET A 84 -4.79 24.90 25.28
N PRO A 85 -5.29 26.07 25.67
CA PRO A 85 -4.93 27.33 25.03
C PRO A 85 -3.41 27.55 25.02
N GLY A 86 -2.88 28.03 23.90
CA GLY A 86 -1.44 28.24 23.67
C GLY A 86 -0.66 27.02 23.18
N LEU A 87 -1.28 25.83 23.11
CA LEU A 87 -0.68 24.62 22.54
C LEU A 87 -1.18 24.39 21.11
N TYR A 88 -0.26 24.12 20.18
CA TYR A 88 -0.55 23.93 18.75
C TYR A 88 0.03 22.62 18.23
N PHE A 89 -0.62 22.02 17.23
CA PHE A 89 -0.19 20.78 16.59
C PHE A 89 -0.19 20.93 15.08
N ALA A 90 0.86 20.45 14.41
CA ALA A 90 0.99 20.51 12.95
C ALA A 90 1.83 19.33 12.43
N GLY A 91 1.63 18.96 11.17
CA GLY A 91 2.33 17.85 10.54
C GLY A 91 1.89 16.46 11.03
N GLU A 92 2.79 15.49 10.87
CA GLU A 92 2.53 14.06 11.06
C GLU A 92 2.18 13.65 12.50
N VAL A 93 2.29 14.56 13.47
CA VAL A 93 1.83 14.29 14.85
C VAL A 93 0.29 14.23 14.94
N LEU A 94 -0.40 14.88 14.00
CA LEU A 94 -1.85 14.83 13.87
C LEU A 94 -2.27 13.47 13.32
N ASN A 95 -3.47 13.02 13.67
CA ASN A 95 -4.08 11.85 13.08
C ASN A 95 -4.53 12.14 11.63
N LEU A 96 -3.55 12.32 10.75
CA LEU A 96 -3.65 12.67 9.34
C LEU A 96 -2.61 11.88 8.56
N ASP A 97 -3.05 10.93 7.75
CA ASP A 97 -2.22 10.21 6.80
C ASP A 97 -2.74 10.38 5.37
N GLY A 98 -1.83 10.72 4.47
CA GLY A 98 -2.10 10.82 3.04
C GLY A 98 -1.54 9.64 2.26
N GLU A 99 -2.11 9.37 1.09
CA GLU A 99 -1.54 8.42 0.14
C GLU A 99 -0.11 8.82 -0.29
N THR A 100 0.64 7.88 -0.86
CA THR A 100 1.94 8.18 -1.46
C THR A 100 1.77 9.15 -2.63
N GLY A 101 2.72 10.08 -2.82
CA GLY A 101 2.65 11.09 -3.89
C GLY A 101 2.75 12.55 -3.43
N GLY A 102 3.21 12.79 -2.19
CA GLY A 102 3.47 14.14 -1.67
C GLY A 102 2.37 14.70 -0.77
N PHE A 103 1.27 13.98 -0.56
CA PHE A 103 0.15 14.41 0.28
C PHE A 103 0.54 14.64 1.74
N ASN A 104 1.39 13.79 2.32
CA ASN A 104 1.90 13.98 3.68
C ASN A 104 2.72 15.27 3.82
N PHE A 105 3.53 15.61 2.82
CA PHE A 105 4.24 16.89 2.79
C PHE A 105 3.26 18.06 2.69
N GLN A 106 2.29 17.98 1.78
CA GLN A 106 1.27 19.03 1.64
C GLN A 106 0.51 19.27 2.95
N ALA A 107 0.11 18.20 3.64
CA ALA A 107 -0.54 18.29 4.95
C ALA A 107 0.37 18.95 5.99
N ALA A 108 1.66 18.58 6.03
CA ALA A 108 2.63 19.19 6.93
C ALA A 108 2.82 20.69 6.66
N TRP A 109 2.93 21.11 5.40
CA TRP A 109 3.09 22.52 5.04
C TRP A 109 1.84 23.34 5.36
N THR A 110 0.66 22.85 4.99
CA THR A 110 -0.59 23.57 5.21
C THR A 110 -0.88 23.75 6.70
N THR A 111 -0.79 22.67 7.49
CA THR A 111 -1.05 22.75 8.94
C THR A 111 -0.05 23.65 9.67
N SER A 112 1.23 23.56 9.30
CA SER A 112 2.28 24.42 9.89
C SER A 112 2.05 25.90 9.55
N TYR A 113 1.65 26.19 8.31
CA TYR A 113 1.35 27.55 7.88
C TYR A 113 0.17 28.17 8.66
N ILE A 114 -0.92 27.41 8.82
CA ILE A 114 -2.10 27.86 9.59
C ILE A 114 -1.73 28.11 11.05
N ALA A 115 -1.01 27.16 11.68
CA ALA A 115 -0.54 27.30 13.05
C ALA A 115 0.32 28.56 13.23
N ALA A 116 1.29 28.77 12.34
CA ALA A 116 2.18 29.92 12.39
C ALA A 116 1.43 31.26 12.23
N LEU A 117 0.46 31.34 11.31
CA LEU A 117 -0.39 32.53 11.17
C LEU A 117 -1.22 32.80 12.43
N SER A 118 -1.80 31.76 13.04
CA SER A 118 -2.56 31.93 14.28
C SER A 118 -1.69 32.40 15.44
N ILE A 119 -0.46 31.90 15.54
CA ILE A 119 0.49 32.31 16.59
C ILE A 119 0.95 33.75 16.38
N ALA A 120 1.14 34.20 15.14
CA ALA A 120 1.60 35.55 14.83
C ALA A 120 0.51 36.63 15.01
N ASN A 121 -0.75 36.27 14.83
CA ASN A 121 -1.89 37.18 14.88
C ASN A 121 -2.63 37.23 16.23
N GLY A 122 -2.29 36.33 17.16
CA GLY A 122 -2.82 36.30 18.53
C GLY A 122 -1.87 36.98 19.51
#